data_AF-A0AAW2DFA4-F1
#
_entry.id   AF-A0AAW2DFA4-F1
#
_cell.length_a   1.000
_cell.length_b   1.000
_cell.length_c   1.000
_cell.angle_alpha   90.00
_cell.angle_beta   90.00
_cell.angle_gamma   90.00
#
_symmetry.space_group_name_H-M   'P 1'
#
loop_
_entity.id
_entity.type
_entity.pdbx_description
1 polymer ?
#
loop_
_entity_poly.entity_id
_entity_poly.type
_entity_poly.pdbx_seq_one_letter_code
_entity_poly.pdbx_strand_id
1 'polypeptide(L)'
;MNKGDPSVVLYHKFIISGFVSYKDWGRHPSLLKKLTGLKSLSGSKLYYSYYDYMDAFEKVLLYQNKNFDHSWLLMFDKKFFGQIPTWFPKWWEMFGPIHKDYPPLVQRTIAPVTRSQSSLDSVQIVGKSSKELKDLAQQLLLQSEGLQSQEKGSPASSEASANFDPNDPLF
;
A
#
# COMPACT_ATOMS: atom_id res chain seq x y z
N MET A 1 22.89 34.77 10.05
CA MET A 1 22.70 33.47 9.35
C MET A 1 24.04 33.02 8.84
N ASN A 2 24.66 32.01 9.46
CA ASN A 2 25.89 31.42 8.96
C ASN A 2 25.60 30.83 7.57
N LYS A 3 26.28 31.33 6.55
CA LYS A 3 26.36 30.62 5.26
C LYS A 3 27.21 29.38 5.55
N GLY A 4 26.54 28.28 5.91
CA GLY A 4 27.18 26.99 6.11
C GLY A 4 28.00 26.61 4.88
N ASP A 5 29.01 25.77 5.10
CA ASP A 5 29.84 25.23 4.02
C ASP A 5 28.94 24.79 2.84
N PRO A 6 29.10 25.36 1.64
CA PRO A 6 28.27 25.05 0.49
C PRO A 6 28.37 23.57 0.05
N SER A 7 29.35 22.83 0.57
CA SER A 7 29.45 21.37 0.38
C SER A 7 28.40 20.58 1.17
N VAL A 8 27.78 21.20 2.19
CA VAL A 8 26.76 20.56 3.03
C VAL A 8 25.39 20.75 2.41
N VAL A 9 24.88 19.69 1.79
CA VAL A 9 23.53 19.68 1.25
C VAL A 9 22.52 19.50 2.39
N LEU A 10 21.77 20.56 2.70
CA LEU A 10 20.78 20.58 3.78
C LEU A 10 19.47 19.92 3.40
N TYR A 11 19.05 20.05 2.14
CA TYR A 11 17.81 19.43 1.68
C TYR A 11 17.85 19.11 0.19
N HIS A 12 17.07 18.09 -0.17
CA HIS A 12 16.74 17.80 -1.56
C HIS A 12 15.23 17.89 -1.78
N LYS A 13 14.86 18.28 -3.00
CA LYS A 13 13.49 18.25 -3.48
C LYS A 13 13.33 17.09 -4.45
N PHE A 14 12.43 16.17 -4.14
CA PHE A 14 12.11 15.02 -4.96
C PHE A 14 10.69 15.16 -5.51
N ILE A 15 10.55 15.35 -6.82
CA ILE A 15 9.25 15.45 -7.49
C ILE A 15 8.95 14.13 -8.20
N ILE A 16 7.92 13.43 -7.74
CA ILE A 16 7.46 12.16 -8.29
C ILE A 16 6.48 12.46 -9.42
N SER A 17 6.92 12.23 -10.66
CA SER A 17 6.08 12.34 -11.85
C SER A 17 5.30 11.06 -12.18
N GLY A 18 5.76 9.92 -11.66
CA GLY A 18 5.19 8.61 -11.94
C GLY A 18 5.95 7.51 -11.21
N PHE A 19 5.32 6.36 -11.08
CA PHE A 19 5.99 5.12 -10.68
C PHE A 19 5.99 4.15 -11.85
N VAL A 20 7.02 3.31 -11.92
CA VAL A 20 6.96 2.14 -12.78
C VAL A 20 6.22 1.06 -12.01
N SER A 21 5.09 0.58 -12.52
CA SER A 21 4.39 -0.54 -11.87
C SER A 21 5.05 -1.86 -12.23
N TYR A 22 4.74 -2.90 -11.46
CA TYR A 22 5.18 -4.27 -11.77
C TYR A 22 4.74 -4.70 -13.18
N LYS A 23 3.52 -4.32 -13.60
CA LYS A 23 2.98 -4.61 -14.93
C LYS A 23 3.76 -3.87 -16.02
N ASP A 24 4.14 -2.62 -15.76
CA ASP A 24 4.92 -1.81 -16.70
C ASP A 24 6.40 -2.24 -16.76
N TRP A 25 6.90 -2.88 -15.69
CA TRP A 25 8.24 -3.45 -15.66
C TRP A 25 8.37 -4.67 -16.58
N GLY A 26 7.30 -5.38 -16.90
CA GLY A 26 7.29 -6.47 -17.87
C GLY A 26 6.80 -7.78 -17.28
N ARG A 27 7.09 -8.90 -17.94
CA ARG A 27 6.56 -10.22 -17.54
C ARG A 27 7.06 -10.69 -16.16
N HIS A 28 8.24 -10.23 -15.73
CA HIS A 28 8.85 -10.62 -14.45
C HIS A 28 9.70 -9.49 -13.85
N PRO A 29 9.71 -9.28 -12.52
CA PRO A 29 10.42 -8.19 -11.84
C PRO A 29 11.93 -8.35 -11.88
N SER A 30 12.41 -9.60 -11.88
CA SER A 30 13.84 -9.90 -12.06
C SER A 30 14.31 -9.69 -13.50
N LEU A 31 13.41 -9.36 -14.43
CA LEU A 31 13.80 -9.04 -15.81
C LEU A 31 14.64 -7.76 -15.80
N LEU A 32 15.85 -7.91 -16.30
CA LEU A 32 16.80 -6.83 -16.42
C LEU A 32 16.39 -5.88 -17.55
N LYS A 33 16.16 -4.61 -17.20
CA LYS A 33 15.84 -3.53 -18.12
C LYS A 33 16.97 -2.51 -18.15
N LYS A 34 17.25 -2.01 -19.35
CA LYS A 34 18.06 -0.80 -19.51
C LYS A 34 17.17 0.40 -19.27
N LEU A 35 17.52 1.23 -18.29
CA LEU A 35 16.81 2.49 -18.07
C LEU A 35 17.16 3.49 -19.19
N THR A 36 16.15 3.93 -19.92
CA THR A 36 16.29 4.97 -20.94
C THR A 36 16.46 6.34 -20.27
N GLY A 37 17.40 7.14 -20.75
CA GLY A 37 17.68 8.49 -20.22
C GLY A 37 18.81 8.59 -19.19
N LEU A 38 19.28 7.47 -18.64
CA LEU A 38 20.45 7.46 -17.77
C LEU A 38 21.74 7.35 -18.60
N LYS A 39 22.55 8.42 -18.61
CA LYS A 39 23.90 8.36 -19.15
C LYS A 39 24.76 7.58 -18.15
N SER A 40 25.24 6.41 -18.55
CA SER A 40 26.18 5.65 -17.73
C SER A 40 27.45 6.48 -17.55
N LEU A 41 27.82 6.74 -16.30
CA LEU A 41 29.08 7.43 -15.94
C LEU A 41 30.31 6.62 -16.36
N SER A 42 30.17 5.30 -16.53
CA SER A 42 31.24 4.36 -16.87
C SER A 42 31.26 3.98 -18.35
N GLY A 43 30.33 4.48 -19.18
CA GLY A 43 30.20 4.11 -20.60
C GLY A 43 29.65 2.68 -20.84
N SER A 44 29.57 1.86 -19.81
CA SER A 44 28.99 0.51 -19.81
C SER A 44 27.45 0.57 -19.73
N LYS A 45 26.77 -0.32 -20.46
CA LYS A 45 25.30 -0.44 -20.39
C LYS A 45 24.94 -1.04 -19.02
N LEU A 46 24.25 -0.28 -18.19
CA LEU A 46 23.74 -0.74 -16.91
C LEU A 46 22.33 -1.32 -17.10
N TYR A 47 22.09 -2.44 -16.45
CA TYR A 47 20.81 -3.13 -16.45
C TYR A 47 20.36 -3.31 -15.01
N TYR A 48 19.06 -3.12 -14.79
CA TYR A 48 18.46 -3.14 -13.47
C TYR A 48 17.21 -4.01 -13.49
N SER A 49 16.95 -4.70 -12.40
CA SER A 49 15.68 -5.35 -12.10
C SER A 49 14.71 -4.36 -11.45
N TYR A 50 13.46 -4.77 -11.30
CA TYR A 50 12.48 -3.99 -10.55
C TYR A 50 12.86 -3.86 -9.06
N TYR A 51 13.54 -4.87 -8.52
CA TYR A 51 14.03 -4.84 -7.15
C TYR A 51 15.16 -3.82 -6.99
N ASP A 52 16.05 -3.70 -7.97
CA ASP A 52 17.08 -2.64 -7.97
C ASP A 52 16.45 -1.25 -8.05
N TYR A 53 15.33 -1.09 -8.77
CA TYR A 53 14.56 0.16 -8.78
C TYR A 53 13.98 0.50 -7.40
N MET A 54 13.37 -0.48 -6.72
CA MET A 54 12.83 -0.28 -5.37
C MET A 54 13.93 0.04 -4.36
N ASP A 55 15.02 -0.73 -4.39
CA ASP A 55 16.18 -0.57 -3.52
C ASP A 55 16.90 0.77 -3.76
N ALA A 56 17.03 1.20 -5.02
CA ALA A 56 17.58 2.53 -5.32
C ALA A 56 16.71 3.66 -4.76
N PHE A 57 15.37 3.52 -4.84
CA PHE A 57 14.45 4.51 -4.30
C PHE A 57 14.62 4.67 -2.79
N GLU A 58 14.68 3.54 -2.07
CA GLU A 58 14.91 3.52 -0.62
C GLU A 58 16.28 4.12 -0.26
N LYS A 59 17.36 3.66 -0.90
CA LYS A 59 18.72 4.14 -0.61
C LYS A 59 18.90 5.63 -0.86
N VAL A 60 18.29 6.17 -1.92
CA VAL A 60 18.35 7.61 -2.21
C VAL A 60 17.67 8.40 -1.10
N LEU A 61 16.46 8.00 -0.68
CA LEU A 61 15.69 8.75 0.31
C LEU A 61 16.18 8.55 1.75
N LEU A 62 17.00 7.52 2.00
CA LEU A 62 17.73 7.34 3.26
C LEU A 62 19.05 8.11 3.31
N TYR A 63 19.45 8.81 2.24
CA TYR A 63 20.65 9.64 2.27
C TYR A 63 20.59 10.67 3.40
N GLN A 64 21.67 10.74 4.17
CA GLN A 64 21.90 11.71 5.22
C GLN A 64 23.24 12.40 5.01
N ASN A 65 23.33 13.67 5.41
CA ASN A 65 24.60 14.36 5.45
C ASN A 65 25.37 14.01 6.74
N LYS A 66 26.63 14.48 6.85
CA LYS A 66 27.50 14.18 8.00
C LYS A 66 26.96 14.66 9.35
N ASN A 67 26.04 15.62 9.33
CA ASN A 67 25.46 16.24 10.51
C ASN A 67 24.09 15.65 10.88
N PHE A 68 23.57 14.72 10.08
CA PHE A 68 22.23 14.12 10.23
C PHE A 68 21.09 15.15 10.27
N ASP A 69 21.29 16.33 9.67
CA ASP A 69 20.28 17.38 9.54
C ASP A 69 19.74 17.51 8.11
N HIS A 70 20.01 16.50 7.26
CA HIS A 70 19.51 16.47 5.90
C HIS A 70 18.01 16.17 5.88
N SER A 71 17.27 16.92 5.05
CA SER A 71 15.83 16.77 4.91
C SER A 71 15.40 16.54 3.47
N TRP A 72 14.41 15.66 3.26
CA TRP A 72 13.81 15.41 1.96
C TRP A 72 12.44 16.08 1.86
N LEU A 73 12.23 16.85 0.79
CA LEU A 73 10.91 17.34 0.40
C LEU A 73 10.38 16.51 -0.75
N LEU A 74 9.45 15.58 -0.44
CA LEU A 74 8.78 14.77 -1.44
C LEU A 74 7.49 15.45 -1.90
N MET A 75 7.30 15.51 -3.21
CA MET A 75 6.11 16.07 -3.83
C MET A 75 5.67 15.20 -4.99
N PHE A 76 4.36 15.14 -5.23
CA PHE A 76 3.83 14.63 -6.49
C PHE A 76 3.75 15.75 -7.52
N ASP A 77 4.07 15.44 -8.78
CA ASP A 77 3.78 16.35 -9.88
C ASP A 77 2.27 16.63 -9.92
N LYS A 78 1.85 17.86 -10.26
CA LYS A 78 0.43 18.23 -10.35
C LYS A 78 -0.33 17.41 -11.39
N LYS A 79 0.37 16.86 -12.38
CA LYS A 79 -0.18 16.03 -13.45
C LYS A 79 -0.06 14.53 -13.14
N PHE A 80 0.35 14.17 -11.92
CA PHE A 80 0.44 12.78 -11.52
C PHE A 80 -0.96 12.14 -11.55
N PHE A 81 -1.10 11.09 -12.36
CA PHE A 81 -2.34 10.29 -12.48
C PHE A 81 -2.06 8.78 -12.46
N GLY A 82 -0.83 8.40 -12.07
CA GLY A 82 -0.38 7.02 -12.07
C GLY A 82 -0.84 6.23 -10.84
N GLN A 83 -0.81 4.90 -10.94
CA GLN A 83 -0.99 4.04 -9.77
C GLN A 83 0.25 4.09 -8.89
N ILE A 84 0.03 4.22 -7.58
CA ILE A 84 1.09 4.15 -6.58
C ILE A 84 1.36 2.67 -6.28
N PRO A 85 2.59 2.17 -6.40
CA PRO A 85 2.93 0.80 -6.06
C PRO A 85 2.64 0.51 -4.59
N THR A 86 2.17 -0.69 -4.28
CA THR A 86 1.77 -1.09 -2.91
C THR A 86 2.91 -1.02 -1.89
N TRP A 87 4.17 -1.08 -2.33
CA TRP A 87 5.33 -0.93 -1.47
C TRP A 87 5.56 0.52 -1.02
N PHE A 88 5.13 1.52 -1.81
CA PHE A 88 5.42 2.93 -1.49
C PHE A 88 4.64 3.43 -0.27
N PRO A 89 3.33 3.17 -0.10
CA PRO A 89 2.61 3.53 1.13
C PRO A 89 3.21 2.87 2.37
N LYS A 90 3.64 1.60 2.27
CA LYS A 90 4.31 0.89 3.37
C LYS A 90 5.64 1.54 3.72
N TRP A 91 6.43 1.90 2.71
CA TRP A 91 7.68 2.64 2.90
C TRP A 91 7.42 4.00 3.55
N TRP A 92 6.40 4.74 3.08
CA TRP A 92 6.02 6.03 3.64
C TRP A 92 5.53 5.95 5.08
N GLU A 93 4.83 4.87 5.46
CA GLU A 93 4.42 4.64 6.84
C GLU A 93 5.62 4.39 7.77
N MET A 94 6.67 3.70 7.28
CA MET A 94 7.86 3.39 8.06
C MET A 94 8.84 4.57 8.17
N PHE A 95 9.03 5.34 7.09
CA PHE A 95 10.10 6.34 6.97
C PHE A 95 9.61 7.76 6.69
N GLY A 96 8.32 7.92 6.38
CA GLY A 96 7.73 9.23 6.18
C GLY A 96 7.58 10.00 7.49
N PRO A 97 7.13 11.26 7.41
CA PRO A 97 7.01 12.10 8.59
C PRO A 97 5.91 11.58 9.52
N ILE A 98 6.21 11.51 10.82
CA ILE A 98 5.26 11.06 11.83
C ILE A 98 4.21 12.15 12.02
N HIS A 99 2.93 11.77 12.02
CA HIS A 99 1.81 12.71 12.13
C HIS A 99 1.91 13.68 13.31
N LYS A 100 2.55 13.26 14.40
CA LYS A 100 2.73 14.04 15.63
C LYS A 100 3.74 15.19 15.48
N ASP A 101 4.61 15.13 14.48
CA ASP A 101 5.66 16.12 14.25
C ASP A 101 5.18 17.29 13.38
N TYR A 102 4.00 17.17 12.77
CA TYR A 102 3.40 18.27 12.01
C TYR A 102 2.95 19.41 12.95
N PRO A 103 3.00 20.68 12.49
CA PRO A 103 2.40 21.78 13.22
C PRO A 103 0.91 21.52 13.51
N PRO A 104 0.37 21.97 14.66
CA PRO A 104 -1.01 21.68 15.07
C PRO A 104 -2.09 22.03 14.02
N LEU A 105 -1.84 23.04 13.19
CA LEU A 105 -2.72 23.43 12.09
C LEU A 105 -2.82 22.34 11.02
N VAL A 106 -1.69 21.75 10.65
CA VAL A 106 -1.61 20.69 9.63
C VAL A 106 -2.21 19.39 10.17
N GLN A 107 -1.98 19.08 11.46
CA GLN A 107 -2.60 17.92 12.12
C GLN A 107 -4.14 17.99 12.06
N ARG A 108 -4.73 19.17 12.32
CA ARG A 108 -6.20 19.36 12.27
C ARG A 108 -6.79 19.20 10.87
N THR A 109 -6.03 19.53 9.83
CA THR A 109 -6.47 19.37 8.43
C THR A 109 -6.34 17.92 7.94
N ILE A 110 -5.37 17.16 8.47
CA ILE A 110 -5.12 15.76 8.11
C ILE A 110 -5.96 14.79 8.96
N ALA A 111 -6.41 15.21 10.15
CA ALA A 111 -7.36 14.43 10.95
C ALA A 111 -8.57 14.05 10.07
N PRO A 112 -8.98 12.77 10.05
CA PRO A 112 -10.04 12.32 9.17
C PRO A 112 -11.28 13.16 9.44
N VAL A 113 -11.72 13.87 8.40
CA VAL A 113 -13.03 14.48 8.35
C VAL A 113 -14.01 13.31 8.43
N THR A 114 -14.48 12.99 9.65
CA THR A 114 -15.66 12.15 9.86
C THR A 114 -16.89 12.93 9.42
N ARG A 115 -16.99 13.13 8.10
CA ARG A 115 -18.25 13.53 7.47
C ARG A 115 -18.95 12.24 7.10
N SER A 116 -20.02 12.00 7.81
CA SER A 116 -21.07 11.03 7.55
C SER A 116 -21.41 11.01 6.05
N GLN A 117 -20.96 9.98 5.34
CA GLN A 117 -21.60 9.53 4.12
C GLN A 117 -22.14 8.13 4.41
N SER A 118 -23.45 8.12 4.61
CA SER A 118 -24.31 6.97 4.84
C SER A 118 -24.18 5.90 3.75
N SER A 119 -24.32 4.65 4.19
CA SER A 119 -24.56 3.42 3.42
C SER A 119 -23.34 2.84 2.68
N LEU A 120 -22.64 1.92 3.34
CA LEU A 120 -22.63 0.48 3.00
C LEU A 120 -21.89 -0.30 4.10
N ASP A 121 -22.52 -1.39 4.54
CA ASP A 121 -22.22 -2.27 5.66
C ASP A 121 -20.74 -2.56 5.94
N SER A 122 -20.14 -1.76 6.81
CA SER A 122 -18.87 -2.10 7.45
C SER A 122 -18.89 -1.60 8.88
N VAL A 123 -18.92 -2.56 9.82
CA VAL A 123 -18.90 -2.31 11.26
C VAL A 123 -17.61 -1.56 11.60
N GLN A 124 -17.74 -0.25 11.84
CA GLN A 124 -16.62 0.54 12.36
C GLN A 124 -16.36 0.13 13.82
N ILE A 125 -15.13 -0.31 14.08
CA ILE A 125 -14.63 -0.71 15.41
C ILE A 125 -13.87 0.45 16.09
N VAL A 126 -13.64 1.56 15.38
CA VAL A 126 -12.88 2.70 15.92
C VAL A 126 -13.71 3.47 16.95
N GLY A 127 -13.24 3.46 18.20
CA GLY A 127 -13.80 4.27 19.30
C GLY A 127 -14.77 3.56 20.25
N LYS A 128 -15.01 2.25 20.09
CA LYS A 128 -15.92 1.51 20.98
C LYS A 128 -15.27 1.24 22.34
N SER A 129 -16.03 1.47 23.41
CA SER A 129 -15.56 1.13 24.76
C SER A 129 -15.41 -0.39 24.92
N SER A 130 -14.58 -0.83 25.86
CA SER A 130 -14.40 -2.27 26.16
C SER A 130 -15.72 -3.01 26.39
N LYS A 131 -16.73 -2.31 26.92
CA LYS A 131 -18.08 -2.86 27.13
C LYS A 131 -18.80 -3.09 25.80
N GLU A 132 -18.75 -2.11 24.90
CA GLU A 132 -19.42 -2.20 23.59
C GLU A 132 -18.81 -3.28 22.69
N LEU A 133 -17.49 -3.51 22.79
CA LEU A 133 -16.83 -4.60 22.07
C LEU A 133 -17.28 -5.98 22.58
N LYS A 134 -17.51 -6.11 23.90
CA LYS A 134 -18.03 -7.36 24.49
C LYS A 134 -19.48 -7.60 24.10
N ASP A 135 -20.30 -6.56 24.10
CA ASP A 135 -21.71 -6.66 23.70
C ASP A 135 -21.83 -7.03 22.20
N LEU A 136 -20.96 -6.50 21.34
CA LEU A 136 -20.89 -6.89 19.92
C LEU A 136 -20.44 -8.34 19.73
N ALA A 137 -19.45 -8.80 20.49
CA ALA A 137 -19.00 -10.18 20.42
C ALA A 137 -20.12 -11.15 20.82
N GLN A 138 -20.89 -10.81 21.87
CA GLN A 138 -22.05 -11.62 22.27
C GLN A 138 -23.16 -11.62 21.23
N GLN A 139 -23.44 -10.46 20.60
CA GLN A 139 -24.47 -10.37 19.57
C GLN A 139 -24.11 -11.19 18.31
N LEU A 140 -22.84 -11.16 17.89
CA LEU A 140 -22.36 -11.96 16.77
C LEU A 140 -22.40 -13.46 17.06
N LEU A 141 -22.10 -13.87 18.29
CA LEU A 141 -22.21 -15.25 18.73
C LEU A 141 -23.67 -15.74 18.64
N LEU A 142 -24.62 -14.94 19.14
CA LEU A 142 -26.05 -15.25 19.09
C LEU A 142 -26.59 -15.35 17.64
N GLN A 143 -26.08 -14.50 16.74
CA GLN A 143 -26.42 -14.56 15.32
C GLN A 143 -25.89 -15.83 14.64
N SER A 144 -24.70 -16.30 15.03
CA SER A 144 -24.12 -17.53 14.48
C SER A 144 -24.88 -18.79 14.90
N GLU A 145 -25.42 -18.83 16.12
CA GLU A 145 -26.26 -19.93 16.61
C GLU A 145 -27.63 -19.99 15.92
N GLY A 146 -28.19 -18.83 15.57
CA GLY A 146 -29.43 -18.74 14.78
C GLY A 146 -29.28 -19.28 13.35
N LEU A 147 -28.13 -19.02 12.71
CA LEU A 147 -27.84 -19.50 11.35
C LEU A 147 -27.65 -21.02 11.29
N GLN A 148 -27.06 -21.65 12.31
CA GLN A 148 -26.95 -23.12 12.38
C GLN A 148 -28.32 -23.82 12.56
N SER A 149 -29.29 -23.15 13.16
CA SER A 149 -30.63 -23.71 13.36
C SER A 149 -31.47 -23.70 12.07
N GLN A 150 -31.14 -22.85 11.10
CA GLN A 150 -31.83 -22.76 9.81
C GLN A 150 -31.32 -23.79 8.79
N GLU A 151 -30.09 -24.29 8.95
CA GLU A 151 -29.48 -25.29 8.06
C GLU A 151 -29.98 -26.73 8.35
N LYS A 152 -30.50 -27.00 9.56
CA LYS A 152 -31.07 -28.31 9.94
C LYS A 152 -32.56 -28.49 9.61
N GLY A 153 -33.22 -27.48 9.03
CA GLY A 153 -34.68 -27.42 8.92
C GLY A 153 -35.29 -27.34 7.52
N SER A 154 -34.53 -27.55 6.44
CA SER A 154 -35.10 -27.60 5.07
C SER A 154 -35.13 -29.02 4.51
N PRO A 155 -36.30 -29.56 4.11
CA PRO A 155 -36.40 -30.82 3.39
C PRO A 155 -36.24 -30.57 1.89
N ALA A 156 -35.16 -31.05 1.29
CA ALA A 156 -35.06 -31.27 -0.15
C ALA A 156 -35.02 -32.80 -0.36
N SER A 157 -36.12 -33.47 -0.65
CA SER A 157 -36.76 -33.60 -1.98
C SER A 157 -35.79 -34.07 -3.07
N SER A 158 -35.65 -35.40 -3.13
CA SER A 158 -35.55 -36.31 -4.28
C SER A 158 -34.54 -36.08 -5.42
N GLU A 159 -33.60 -37.04 -5.50
CA GLU A 159 -33.15 -37.81 -6.67
C GLU A 159 -32.76 -37.09 -7.98
N ALA A 160 -31.46 -37.21 -8.31
CA ALA A 160 -31.01 -37.52 -9.66
C ALA A 160 -29.73 -38.35 -9.58
N SER A 161 -29.86 -39.65 -9.84
CA SER A 161 -28.75 -40.61 -9.94
C SER A 161 -28.07 -40.44 -11.30
N ALA A 162 -26.78 -40.08 -11.32
CA ALA A 162 -25.96 -40.10 -12.53
C ALA A 162 -25.13 -41.38 -12.53
N ASN A 163 -25.54 -42.35 -13.36
CA ASN A 163 -24.78 -43.56 -13.64
C ASN A 163 -23.49 -43.19 -14.40
N PHE A 164 -22.36 -43.70 -13.92
CA PHE A 164 -21.05 -43.57 -14.55
C PHE A 164 -20.90 -44.67 -15.61
N ASP A 165 -20.76 -44.29 -16.89
CA ASP A 165 -20.47 -45.21 -17.99
C ASP A 165 -18.93 -45.30 -18.18
N PRO A 166 -18.30 -46.48 -18.05
CA PRO A 166 -16.84 -46.60 -18.10
C PRO A 166 -16.23 -46.54 -19.52
N ASN A 167 -16.99 -46.24 -20.58
CA ASN A 167 -16.50 -46.28 -21.97
C ASN A 167 -16.61 -44.94 -22.73
N ASP A 168 -16.28 -43.81 -22.11
CA ASP A 168 -16.18 -42.52 -22.81
C ASP A 168 -14.71 -42.22 -23.20
N PRO A 169 -14.31 -42.25 -24.49
CA PRO A 169 -12.93 -42.06 -24.91
C PRO A 169 -12.68 -40.60 -25.33
N LEU A 170 -12.69 -39.66 -24.39
CA LEU A 170 -12.22 -38.28 -24.62
C LEU A 170 -11.46 -37.66 -23.44
N PHE A 171 -10.70 -38.46 -22.70
CA PHE A 171 -9.54 -38.00 -21.93
C PHE A 171 -8.36 -38.95 -22.08
#